data_AF-A0A396IRL8-F1
#
_entry.id   AF-A0A396IRL8-F1
#
_cell.length_a   1.000
_cell.length_b   1.000
_cell.length_c   1.000
_cell.angle_alpha   90.00
_cell.angle_beta   90.00
_cell.angle_gamma   90.00
#
_symmetry.space_group_name_H-M   'P 1'
#
loop_
_entity.id
_entity.type
_entity.pdbx_description
1 polymer ?
#
loop_
_entity_poly.entity_id
_entity_poly.type
_entity_poly.pdbx_seq_one_letter_code
_entity_poly.pdbx_strand_id
1 'polypeptide(L)' 'MKYGELFPYLLERNLVQTRPPPPIPKKLPARWRPDLFCVFHQGAQGHDVERCFSLKIEVQKLIEDDLIPFEEFGSECAS' A
#
# COMPACT_ATOMS: atom_id res chain seq x y z
N MET A 1 -6.53 -8.97 6.86
CA MET A 1 -5.91 -9.39 5.57
C MET A 1 -4.57 -8.69 5.40
N LYS A 2 -3.58 -9.28 4.71
CA LYS A 2 -2.33 -8.56 4.37
C LYS A 2 -2.54 -7.60 3.18
N TYR A 3 -1.76 -6.53 3.09
CA TYR A 3 -1.89 -5.59 1.97
C TYR A 3 -1.53 -6.23 0.62
N GLY A 4 -0.63 -7.22 0.61
CA GLY A 4 -0.26 -7.99 -0.58
C GLY A 4 -1.38 -8.88 -1.10
N GLU A 5 -2.33 -9.27 -0.26
CA GLU A 5 -3.53 -10.03 -0.66
C GLU A 5 -4.67 -9.09 -1.04
N LEU A 6 -4.81 -7.98 -0.31
CA LEU A 6 -5.82 -6.95 -0.55
C LEU A 6 -5.59 -6.19 -1.86
N PHE A 7 -4.33 -5.88 -2.18
CA PHE A 7 -4.01 -5.02 -3.31
C PHE A 7 -4.51 -5.57 -4.66
N PRO A 8 -4.30 -6.86 -5.02
CA PRO A 8 -4.91 -7.46 -6.20
C PRO A 8 -6.45 -7.36 -6.21
N TYR A 9 -7.10 -7.62 -5.08
CA TYR A 9 -8.56 -7.51 -4.94
C TYR A 9 -9.09 -6.11 -5.27
N LEU A 10 -8.39 -5.07 -4.79
CA LEU A 10 -8.73 -3.67 -5.04
C LEU A 10 -8.48 -3.27 -6.50
N LEU A 11 -7.40 -3.77 -7.11
CA LEU A 11 -7.10 -3.54 -8.53
C LEU A 11 -8.17 -4.15 -9.44
N GLU A 12 -8.56 -5.40 -9.19
CA GLU A 12 -9.58 -6.11 -9.97
C GLU A 12 -10.94 -5.39 -9.97
N ARG A 13 -11.26 -4.71 -8.87
CA ARG A 13 -12.49 -3.91 -8.71
C ARG A 13 -12.33 -2.46 -9.14
N ASN A 14 -11.15 -2.08 -9.63
CA ASN A 14 -10.82 -0.71 -10.02
C ASN A 14 -11.07 0.32 -8.90
N LEU A 15 -10.88 -0.10 -7.64
CA LEU A 15 -11.00 0.76 -6.46
C LEU A 15 -9.69 1.53 -6.20
N VAL A 16 -8.56 1.00 -6.69
CA VAL A 16 -7.26 1.66 -6.68
C VAL A 16 -6.59 1.47 -8.03
N GLN A 17 -5.59 2.30 -8.32
CA GLN A 17 -4.65 2.09 -9.42
C GLN A 17 -3.22 2.11 -8.90
N THR A 18 -2.32 1.42 -9.62
CA THR A 18 -0.89 1.56 -9.37
C THR A 18 -0.46 3.00 -9.58
N ARG A 19 0.61 3.40 -8.88
CA ARG A 19 1.21 4.72 -9.03
C ARG A 19 2.60 4.58 -9.63
N PRO A 20 3.06 5.56 -10.42
CA PRO A 20 4.46 5.58 -10.83
C PRO A 20 5.38 5.63 -9.60
N PRO A 21 6.62 5.12 -9.73
CA PRO A 21 7.63 5.26 -8.68
C PRO A 21 7.83 6.73 -8.30
N PRO A 22 7.86 7.07 -7.00
CA PRO A 22 8.26 8.40 -6.60
C PRO A 22 9.75 8.64 -6.93
N PRO A 23 10.18 9.90 -7.14
CA PRO A 23 11.59 10.22 -7.32
C PRO A 23 12.43 9.72 -6.13
N ILE A 24 13.57 9.08 -6.41
CA ILE A 24 14.47 8.64 -5.36
C ILE A 24 15.12 9.88 -4.71
N PRO A 25 14.98 10.08 -3.39
CA PRO A 25 15.57 11.22 -2.73
C PRO A 25 17.11 11.13 -2.73
N LYS A 26 17.79 12.30 -2.81
CA LYS A 26 19.26 12.37 -2.78
C LYS A 26 19.88 11.73 -1.53
N LYS A 27 19.15 11.77 -0.41
CA LYS A 27 19.49 11.05 0.82
C LYS A 27 18.44 9.98 1.05
N LEU A 28 18.87 8.72 1.04
CA LEU A 28 17.96 7.61 1.27
C LEU A 28 17.46 7.61 2.72
N PRO A 29 16.16 7.38 2.97
CA PRO A 29 15.64 7.24 4.32
C PRO A 29 16.31 6.09 5.07
N ALA A 30 16.42 6.19 6.40
CA ALA A 30 16.98 5.12 7.23
C ALA A 30 16.23 3.77 7.11
N ARG A 31 14.94 3.83 6.74
CA ARG A 31 14.10 2.64 6.51
C ARG A 31 14.12 2.15 5.05
N TRP A 32 14.97 2.73 4.20
CA TRP A 32 15.10 2.28 2.82
C TRP A 32 15.70 0.87 2.78
N ARG A 33 15.03 -0.02 2.05
CA ARG A 33 15.41 -1.43 1.90
C ARG A 33 15.63 -1.72 0.42
N PRO A 34 16.89 -1.79 -0.06
CA PRO A 34 17.17 -2.01 -1.47
C PRO A 34 16.76 -3.41 -1.95
N ASP A 35 16.57 -4.34 -1.03
CA ASP A 35 16.08 -5.69 -1.29
C ASP A 35 14.56 -5.79 -1.50
N LEU A 36 13.81 -4.71 -1.21
CA LEU A 36 12.36 -4.70 -1.26
C LEU A 36 11.84 -3.84 -2.42
N PHE A 37 10.73 -4.29 -3.00
CA PHE A 37 10.07 -3.65 -4.15
C PHE A 37 8.56 -3.54 -3.89
N CYS A 38 7.98 -2.39 -4.22
CA CYS A 38 6.58 -2.10 -3.95
C CYS A 38 5.74 -2.25 -5.22
N VAL A 39 4.86 -3.25 -5.26
CA VAL A 39 3.98 -3.51 -6.41
C VAL A 39 2.96 -2.40 -6.65
N PHE A 40 2.53 -1.69 -5.59
CA PHE A 40 1.66 -0.51 -5.74
C PHE A 40 2.36 0.62 -6.50
N HIS A 41 3.69 0.74 -6.33
CA HIS A 41 4.52 1.70 -7.05
C HIS A 41 5.23 1.08 -8.26
N GLN A 42 4.57 0.16 -8.98
CA GLN A 42 5.10 -0.46 -10.21
C GLN A 42 6.50 -1.09 -10.03
N GLY A 43 6.78 -1.64 -8.85
CA GLY A 43 8.07 -2.26 -8.54
C GLY A 43 9.15 -1.28 -8.05
N ALA A 44 8.79 -0.08 -7.58
CA ALA A 44 9.76 0.84 -6.99
C ALA A 44 10.51 0.20 -5.82
N GLN A 45 11.82 0.38 -5.80
CA GLN A 45 12.69 -0.11 -4.73
C GLN A 45 12.50 0.69 -3.44
N GLY A 46 12.79 0.07 -2.29
CA GLY A 46 12.95 0.76 -1.00
C GLY A 46 11.97 0.31 0.08
N HIS A 47 10.82 -0.22 -0.30
CA HIS A 47 9.83 -0.82 0.60
C HIS A 47 8.96 -1.82 -0.18
N ASP A 48 8.23 -2.69 0.51
CA ASP A 48 7.22 -3.58 -0.07
C ASP A 48 5.80 -3.05 0.16
N VAL A 49 4.81 -3.71 -0.43
CA VAL A 49 3.40 -3.29 -0.37
C VAL A 49 2.86 -3.20 1.07
N GLU A 50 3.31 -4.07 1.99
CA GLU A 50 2.93 -4.04 3.40
C GLU A 50 3.33 -2.75 4.13
N ARG A 51 4.41 -2.11 3.66
CA ARG A 51 4.96 -0.88 4.23
C ARG A 51 4.66 0.35 3.37
N CYS A 52 3.85 0.20 2.32
CA CYS A 52 3.52 1.28 1.40
C CYS A 52 2.52 2.26 2.02
N PHE A 53 3.01 3.39 2.53
CA PHE A 53 2.17 4.40 3.15
C PHE A 53 1.10 4.96 2.20
N SER A 54 1.43 5.14 0.92
CA SER A 54 0.47 5.60 -0.08
C SER A 54 -0.70 4.63 -0.26
N LEU A 55 -0.45 3.32 -0.26
CA LEU A 55 -1.52 2.33 -0.31
C LEU A 55 -2.38 2.37 0.96
N LYS A 56 -1.77 2.47 2.14
CA LYS A 56 -2.51 2.55 3.42
C LYS A 56 -3.49 3.73 3.44
N ILE A 57 -3.07 4.88 2.92
CA ILE A 57 -3.95 6.06 2.79
C ILE A 57 -5.12 5.77 1.85
N GLU A 58 -4.88 5.16 0.68
CA GLU A 58 -5.99 4.86 -0.25
C GLU A 58 -6.96 3.84 0.35
N VAL A 59 -6.46 2.80 1.03
CA VAL A 59 -7.32 1.82 1.73
C VAL A 59 -8.16 2.50 2.81
N GLN A 60 -7.55 3.39 3.61
CA GLN A 60 -8.27 4.13 4.64
C GLN A 60 -9.39 4.99 4.05
N LYS A 61 -9.16 5.66 2.92
CA LYS A 61 -10.22 6.41 2.23
C LYS A 61 -11.35 5.51 1.74
N LEU A 62 -11.04 4.34 1.19
CA LEU A 62 -12.06 3.39 0.75
C LEU A 62 -12.93 2.88 1.91
N ILE A 63 -12.36 2.74 3.10
CA ILE A 63 -13.12 2.41 4.32
C ILE A 63 -14.00 3.60 4.72
N GLU A 64 -13.45 4.82 4.74
CA GLU A 64 -14.18 6.04 5.11
C GLU A 64 -15.34 6.36 4.14
N ASP A 65 -15.20 5.97 2.88
CA ASP A 65 -16.22 6.12 1.83
C ASP A 65 -17.20 4.92 1.78
N ASP A 66 -17.12 3.97 2.73
CA ASP A 66 -17.92 2.73 2.79
C ASP A 66 -17.84 1.85 1.52
N LEU A 67 -16.74 1.97 0.75
CA LEU A 67 -16.52 1.21 -0.48
C LEU A 67 -15.97 -0.20 -0.21
N ILE A 68 -15.35 -0.40 0.96
CA ILE A 68 -14.93 -1.71 1.46
C ILE A 68 -15.28 -1.83 2.96
N PRO A 69 -15.62 -3.05 3.45
CA PRO A 69 -15.91 -3.26 4.87
C PRO A 69 -14.68 -2.99 5.75
N PHE A 70 -14.92 -2.50 6.98
CA PHE A 70 -13.85 -2.36 7.97
C PHE A 70 -13.24 -3.71 8.35
N GLU A 71 -14.02 -4.79 8.36
CA GLU A 71 -13.58 -6.14 8.73
C GLU A 71 -12.57 -6.75 7.74
N GLU A 72 -12.55 -6.30 6.49
CA GLU A 72 -11.50 -6.67 5.53
C GLU A 72 -10.12 -6.13 5.98
N PHE A 73 -10.11 -5.11 6.86
CA PHE A 73 -8.95 -4.44 7.42
C PHE A 73 -8.75 -4.66 8.94
N GLY A 74 -9.82 -5.00 9.64
CA GLY A 74 -9.92 -4.97 11.09
C GLY A 74 -9.42 -6.25 11.78
N SER A 75 -8.11 -6.36 11.99
CA SER A 75 -7.59 -7.03 13.19
C SER A 75 -6.18 -6.61 13.62
N GLU A 76 -5.67 -5.43 13.27
CA GLU A 76 -4.43 -4.90 13.85
C GLU A 76 -4.52 -3.38 14.02
N CYS A 77 -5.54 -2.96 14.77
CA CYS A 77 -5.64 -1.63 15.37
C CYS A 77 -6.01 -1.80 16.85
N ALA A 78 -5.15 -2.48 17.62
CA ALA A 78 -5.16 -2.47 19.08
C ALA A 78 -3.79 -2.95 19.59
N SER A 79 -2.77 -2.10 19.49
CA SER A 79 -1.60 -2.03 20.40
C SER A 79 -0.83 -0.74 20.14
#